data_AF-A0A3D6EE81-F1
#
_entry.id   AF-A0A3D6EE81-F1
#
_cell.length_a   1.000
_cell.length_b   1.000
_cell.length_c   1.000
_cell.angle_alpha   90.00
_cell.angle_beta   90.00
_cell.angle_gamma   90.00
#
_symmetry.space_group_name_H-M   'P 1'
#
loop_
_entity.id
_entity.type
_entity.pdbx_description
1 polymer ?
#
loop_
_entity_poly.entity_id
_entity_poly.type
_entity_poly.pdbx_seq_one_letter_code
_entity_poly.pdbx_strand_id
1 'polypeptide(L)'
;MKNVKCSLLAGLVSLAAVCVPHFAGAQEINAVDASVRWAFDKASENATTAEVSEPAAVSATSFDLGSNLYFNGTQGCSNETLGSATLSKLNPRVAIGRAEEKDAYVVFSVIPKKGIAFTPKKLKFNACKCGTSGGTLNIYAVTGDKRVEVAKAFDPVRNNDFSAAEYDLSALGATTERVEIYFYIYNLAANKQLAISAIEVIGDFVGTPENVPAYTISAQCGMEGAGSVSVNPSGSSFDEGTVLTVTATENFGYHFSAWVDDEGNTVSVENPYTFEIVANTSLTATYTRKNVYALNLDVVGGGPTITLWSSFPRAMSWKESIIMRKVQMCNFALSITVF
;
A
#
# COMPACT_ATOMS: atom_id res chain seq x y z
N MET A 1 61.55 -44.04 -53.35
CA MET A 1 60.65 -42.88 -53.40
C MET A 1 59.74 -42.90 -52.18
N LYS A 2 59.90 -41.95 -51.25
CA LYS A 2 58.79 -41.30 -50.50
C LYS A 2 59.37 -40.16 -49.65
N ASN A 3 58.62 -39.07 -49.66
CA ASN A 3 59.02 -37.71 -49.32
C ASN A 3 58.86 -37.39 -47.82
N VAL A 4 59.88 -36.73 -47.27
CA VAL A 4 59.89 -35.42 -46.58
C VAL A 4 58.64 -34.97 -45.77
N LYS A 5 58.89 -34.82 -44.45
CA LYS A 5 58.53 -33.78 -43.43
C LYS A 5 57.09 -33.23 -43.36
N CYS A 6 56.55 -33.14 -42.13
CA CYS A 6 56.50 -31.89 -41.32
C CYS A 6 55.61 -32.09 -40.07
N SER A 7 56.10 -31.84 -38.86
CA SER A 7 55.24 -31.54 -37.70
C SER A 7 55.93 -30.52 -36.78
N LEU A 8 55.22 -29.42 -36.54
CA LEU A 8 55.60 -28.29 -35.69
C LEU A 8 55.67 -28.71 -34.21
N LEU A 9 56.71 -28.29 -33.50
CA LEU A 9 56.66 -28.13 -32.03
C LEU A 9 56.02 -26.77 -31.72
N ALA A 10 54.85 -26.79 -31.08
CA ALA A 10 54.27 -25.60 -30.44
C ALA A 10 54.67 -25.60 -28.95
N GLY A 11 55.47 -24.61 -28.54
CA GLY A 11 55.79 -24.37 -27.14
C GLY A 11 54.58 -23.75 -26.42
N LEU A 12 54.07 -24.45 -25.41
CA LEU A 12 53.09 -23.92 -24.47
C LEU A 12 53.82 -23.05 -23.43
N VAL A 13 53.68 -21.72 -23.57
CA VAL A 13 53.96 -20.78 -22.47
C VAL A 13 52.73 -20.78 -21.56
N SER A 14 52.86 -21.38 -20.39
CA SER A 14 51.86 -21.32 -19.33
C SER A 14 51.85 -19.91 -18.74
N LEU A 15 50.85 -19.11 -19.09
CA LEU A 15 50.57 -17.83 -18.47
C LEU A 15 49.79 -18.09 -17.17
N ALA A 16 50.47 -18.05 -16.04
CA ALA A 16 49.82 -18.11 -14.73
C ALA A 16 48.96 -16.85 -14.55
N ALA A 17 47.64 -17.00 -14.65
CA ALA A 17 46.69 -15.95 -14.32
C ALA A 17 46.74 -15.72 -12.80
N VAL A 18 47.41 -14.65 -12.38
CA VAL A 18 47.27 -14.11 -11.03
C VAL A 18 45.85 -13.58 -10.92
N CYS A 19 44.97 -14.35 -10.29
CA CYS A 19 43.64 -13.91 -9.93
C CYS A 19 43.79 -12.92 -8.79
N VAL A 20 43.92 -11.63 -9.12
CA VAL A 20 43.80 -10.55 -8.13
C VAL A 20 42.35 -10.58 -7.66
N PRO A 21 42.05 -10.73 -6.36
CA PRO A 21 40.70 -10.57 -5.87
C PRO A 21 40.27 -9.13 -6.17
N HIS A 22 39.36 -8.98 -7.13
CA HIS A 22 38.69 -7.72 -7.40
C HIS A 22 37.75 -7.50 -6.21
N PHE A 23 38.20 -6.72 -5.22
CA PHE A 23 37.26 -6.06 -4.33
C PHE A 23 36.44 -5.13 -5.22
N ALA A 24 35.24 -5.57 -5.60
CA ALA A 24 34.24 -4.69 -6.17
C ALA A 24 33.86 -3.69 -5.05
N GLY A 25 34.60 -2.59 -4.97
CA GLY A 25 34.13 -1.43 -4.22
C GLY A 25 32.76 -1.04 -4.74
N ALA A 26 31.85 -0.63 -3.85
CA ALA A 26 30.53 -0.18 -4.25
C ALA A 26 30.67 0.85 -5.38
N GLN A 27 30.02 0.57 -6.52
CA GLN A 27 30.07 1.43 -7.68
C GLN A 27 29.32 2.72 -7.37
N GLU A 28 29.95 3.87 -7.69
CA GLU A 28 29.28 5.17 -7.62
C GLU A 28 28.08 5.19 -8.58
N ILE A 29 26.94 5.59 -8.06
CA ILE A 29 25.69 5.80 -8.80
C ILE A 29 25.57 7.28 -9.13
N ASN A 30 25.28 7.58 -10.39
CA ASN A 30 24.92 8.90 -10.88
C ASN A 30 23.79 8.75 -11.92
N ALA A 31 22.62 8.34 -11.45
CA ALA A 31 21.46 8.13 -12.29
C ALA A 31 20.64 9.43 -12.35
N VAL A 32 20.60 10.04 -13.54
CA VAL A 32 19.87 11.28 -13.79
C VAL A 32 18.49 10.96 -14.36
N ASP A 33 17.46 11.65 -13.87
CA ASP A 33 16.07 11.47 -14.26
C ASP A 33 15.60 10.00 -14.21
N ALA A 34 16.07 9.28 -13.18
CA ALA A 34 15.62 7.92 -12.89
C ALA A 34 14.14 7.91 -12.52
N SER A 35 13.43 6.87 -12.95
CA SER A 35 11.99 6.70 -12.77
C SER A 35 11.69 5.66 -11.69
N VAL A 36 10.74 6.00 -10.82
CA VAL A 36 10.11 5.10 -9.84
C VAL A 36 8.60 5.11 -10.08
N ARG A 37 8.06 4.00 -10.60
CA ARG A 37 6.71 3.95 -11.16
C ARG A 37 5.84 2.86 -10.54
N TRP A 38 4.66 3.25 -10.05
CA TRP A 38 3.56 2.35 -9.73
C TRP A 38 2.50 2.44 -10.83
N ALA A 39 2.21 1.31 -11.49
CA ALA A 39 1.11 1.25 -12.46
C ALA A 39 -0.23 1.63 -11.82
N PHE A 40 -0.49 1.12 -10.62
CA PHE A 40 -1.65 1.43 -9.78
C PHE A 40 -2.99 1.30 -10.55
N ASP A 41 -3.14 0.22 -11.32
CA ASP A 41 -4.24 -0.05 -12.26
C ASP A 41 -5.02 -1.35 -11.97
N LYS A 42 -4.74 -2.01 -10.85
CA LYS A 42 -5.34 -3.30 -10.43
C LYS A 42 -6.08 -3.25 -9.08
N ALA A 43 -6.38 -2.06 -8.58
CA ALA A 43 -7.15 -1.88 -7.34
C ALA A 43 -6.52 -2.62 -6.13
N SER A 44 -7.23 -3.56 -5.50
CA SER A 44 -6.70 -4.34 -4.36
C SER A 44 -5.56 -5.28 -4.72
N GLU A 45 -5.33 -5.54 -6.02
CA GLU A 45 -4.22 -6.37 -6.52
C GLU A 45 -3.03 -5.53 -7.02
N ASN A 46 -3.02 -4.23 -6.72
CA ASN A 46 -1.88 -3.38 -7.03
C ASN A 46 -0.60 -3.89 -6.36
N ALA A 47 0.49 -3.97 -7.13
CA ALA A 47 1.81 -4.24 -6.56
C ALA A 47 2.24 -3.06 -5.70
N THR A 48 2.63 -3.35 -4.45
CA THR A 48 3.11 -2.34 -3.51
C THR A 48 4.49 -1.81 -3.89
N THR A 49 5.32 -2.63 -4.53
CA THR A 49 6.62 -2.22 -5.09
C THR A 49 6.47 -1.51 -6.43
N ALA A 50 7.30 -0.50 -6.65
CA ALA A 50 7.42 0.21 -7.91
C ALA A 50 8.35 -0.52 -8.90
N GLU A 51 8.15 -0.26 -10.18
CA GLU A 51 9.18 -0.46 -11.20
C GLU A 51 10.20 0.68 -11.09
N VAL A 52 11.48 0.36 -10.88
CA VAL A 52 12.56 1.33 -10.67
C VAL A 52 13.59 1.21 -11.79
N SER A 53 13.93 2.32 -12.44
CA SER A 53 14.92 2.31 -13.53
C SER A 53 16.36 2.08 -13.06
N GLU A 54 16.67 2.48 -11.81
CA GLU A 54 17.95 2.24 -11.15
C GLU A 54 17.75 1.50 -9.80
N PRO A 55 17.51 0.18 -9.83
CA PRO A 55 17.19 -0.58 -8.61
C PRO A 55 18.36 -0.65 -7.62
N ALA A 56 19.60 -0.43 -8.07
CA ALA A 56 20.74 -0.40 -7.15
C ALA A 56 20.74 0.83 -6.23
N ALA A 57 20.01 1.89 -6.59
CA ALA A 57 19.92 3.14 -5.83
C ALA A 57 18.81 3.17 -4.77
N VAL A 58 17.85 2.25 -4.84
CA VAL A 58 16.64 2.24 -4.02
C VAL A 58 16.64 1.02 -3.12
N SER A 59 16.46 1.23 -1.81
CA SER A 59 16.37 0.14 -0.84
C SER A 59 14.99 -0.51 -0.89
N ALA A 60 13.94 0.31 -0.86
CA ALA A 60 12.57 -0.17 -0.96
C ALA A 60 11.63 0.89 -1.54
N THR A 61 10.52 0.41 -2.10
CA THR A 61 9.39 1.23 -2.52
C THR A 61 8.12 0.61 -1.99
N SER A 62 7.14 1.45 -1.67
CA SER A 62 5.85 0.99 -1.19
C SER A 62 4.73 1.95 -1.54
N PHE A 63 3.49 1.50 -1.38
CA PHE A 63 2.37 2.40 -1.16
C PHE A 63 1.51 1.89 -0.01
N ASP A 64 0.83 2.81 0.67
CA ASP A 64 -0.17 2.50 1.70
C ASP A 64 -1.47 3.24 1.40
N LEU A 65 -2.59 2.59 1.69
CA LEU A 65 -3.92 3.17 1.62
C LEU A 65 -4.41 3.49 3.03
N GLY A 66 -4.74 4.75 3.27
CA GLY A 66 -5.31 5.18 4.55
C GLY A 66 -6.63 4.48 4.85
N SER A 67 -6.87 4.23 6.14
CA SER A 67 -7.98 3.41 6.66
C SER A 67 -9.37 3.94 6.29
N ASN A 68 -9.51 5.24 6.00
CA ASN A 68 -10.77 5.86 5.58
C ASN A 68 -11.09 5.64 4.09
N LEU A 69 -10.19 5.01 3.34
CA LEU A 69 -10.38 4.62 1.95
C LEU A 69 -10.41 3.09 1.79
N TYR A 70 -10.94 2.65 0.66
CA TYR A 70 -10.84 1.27 0.19
C TYR A 70 -10.85 1.22 -1.34
N PHE A 71 -10.29 0.15 -1.89
CA PHE A 71 -10.34 -0.12 -3.33
C PHE A 71 -11.72 -0.65 -3.74
N ASN A 72 -12.26 -0.14 -4.85
CA ASN A 72 -13.56 -0.58 -5.37
C ASN A 72 -13.49 -0.92 -6.87
N GLY A 73 -12.57 -1.81 -7.20
CA GLY A 73 -12.28 -2.22 -8.56
C GLY A 73 -11.58 -1.14 -9.38
N THR A 74 -11.68 -1.24 -10.70
CA THR A 74 -10.97 -0.38 -11.64
C THR A 74 -11.92 0.49 -12.47
N GLN A 75 -11.38 1.55 -13.06
CA GLN A 75 -12.04 2.45 -13.98
C GLN A 75 -11.27 2.45 -15.31
N GLY A 76 -11.90 1.95 -16.38
CA GLY A 76 -11.39 2.18 -17.73
C GLY A 76 -11.72 3.61 -18.18
N CYS A 77 -10.73 4.30 -18.72
CA CYS A 77 -10.87 5.63 -19.29
C CYS A 77 -10.28 5.68 -20.71
N SER A 78 -10.84 6.52 -21.55
CA SER A 78 -10.39 6.80 -22.90
C SER A 78 -10.40 8.31 -23.12
N ASN A 79 -9.24 8.84 -23.49
CA ASN A 79 -9.03 10.23 -23.84
C ASN A 79 -8.56 10.29 -25.31
N GLU A 80 -9.03 11.27 -26.08
CA GLU A 80 -8.72 11.37 -27.51
C GLU A 80 -7.22 11.62 -27.78
N THR A 81 -6.52 12.29 -26.87
CA THR A 81 -5.09 12.65 -27.04
C THR A 81 -4.17 11.74 -26.23
N LEU A 82 -4.58 11.38 -25.01
CA LEU A 82 -3.76 10.60 -24.07
C LEU A 82 -3.92 9.08 -24.25
N GLY A 83 -4.85 8.64 -25.11
CA GLY A 83 -5.14 7.22 -25.32
C GLY A 83 -6.04 6.64 -24.24
N SER A 84 -5.87 5.35 -23.93
CA SER A 84 -6.68 4.64 -22.95
C SER A 84 -5.88 4.29 -21.70
N ALA A 85 -6.51 4.35 -20.53
CA ALA A 85 -5.88 4.01 -19.26
C ALA A 85 -6.86 3.25 -18.36
N THR A 86 -6.33 2.34 -17.56
CA THR A 86 -7.05 1.72 -16.44
C THR A 86 -6.57 2.35 -15.14
N LEU A 87 -7.51 2.73 -14.28
CA LEU A 87 -7.24 3.41 -13.02
C LEU A 87 -7.82 2.64 -11.84
N SER A 88 -7.14 2.64 -10.70
CA SER A 88 -7.66 2.03 -9.47
C SER A 88 -8.65 2.97 -8.80
N LYS A 89 -9.88 2.50 -8.57
CA LYS A 89 -10.92 3.27 -7.88
C LYS A 89 -10.65 3.32 -6.39
N LEU A 90 -10.67 4.53 -5.86
CA LEU A 90 -10.56 4.84 -4.44
C LEU A 90 -11.93 5.34 -3.96
N ASN A 91 -12.50 4.60 -3.02
CA ASN A 91 -13.75 4.93 -2.36
C ASN A 91 -13.51 5.34 -0.92
N PRO A 92 -14.22 6.35 -0.43
CA PRO A 92 -14.18 6.66 0.98
C PRO A 92 -15.24 5.86 1.74
N ARG A 93 -14.90 5.43 2.95
CA ARG A 93 -15.82 4.68 3.83
C ARG A 93 -16.94 5.57 4.36
N VAL A 94 -16.62 6.84 4.56
CA VAL A 94 -17.54 7.92 4.95
C VAL A 94 -17.33 9.10 4.02
N ALA A 95 -18.29 10.01 3.92
CA ALA A 95 -18.10 11.19 3.07
C ALA A 95 -16.94 12.05 3.60
N ILE A 96 -16.02 12.44 2.72
CA ILE A 96 -14.88 13.30 3.05
C ILE A 96 -15.17 14.71 2.56
N GLY A 97 -15.30 15.64 3.50
CA GLY A 97 -15.72 17.01 3.21
C GLY A 97 -14.57 18.01 3.09
N ARG A 98 -13.39 17.71 3.65
CA ARG A 98 -12.25 18.63 3.70
C ARG A 98 -10.98 17.95 3.24
N ALA A 99 -10.06 18.74 2.68
CA ALA A 99 -8.71 18.27 2.39
C ALA A 99 -8.01 17.81 3.69
N GLU A 100 -7.05 16.89 3.52
CA GLU A 100 -6.18 16.43 4.62
C GLU A 100 -6.93 15.81 5.79
N GLU A 101 -8.13 15.26 5.53
CA GLU A 101 -8.82 14.46 6.52
C GLU A 101 -7.98 13.23 6.87
N LYS A 102 -7.92 12.90 8.17
CA LYS A 102 -7.07 11.82 8.68
C LYS A 102 -7.33 10.53 7.90
N ASP A 103 -6.26 9.85 7.52
CA ASP A 103 -6.29 8.54 6.85
C ASP A 103 -7.12 8.51 5.53
N ALA A 104 -7.43 9.67 4.94
CA ALA A 104 -8.16 9.83 3.68
C ALA A 104 -7.18 10.05 2.50
N TYR A 105 -6.13 9.23 2.44
CA TYR A 105 -5.06 9.35 1.46
C TYR A 105 -4.61 8.00 0.93
N VAL A 106 -3.93 8.03 -0.21
CA VAL A 106 -2.95 7.01 -0.58
C VAL A 106 -1.57 7.66 -0.59
N VAL A 107 -0.57 6.97 -0.04
CA VAL A 107 0.81 7.47 0.05
C VAL A 107 1.74 6.53 -0.70
N PHE A 108 2.65 7.07 -1.49
CA PHE A 108 3.69 6.33 -2.21
C PHE A 108 5.06 6.69 -1.63
N SER A 109 5.86 5.69 -1.27
CA SER A 109 7.13 5.87 -0.59
C SER A 109 8.30 5.39 -1.43
N VAL A 110 9.35 6.21 -1.48
CA VAL A 110 10.67 5.86 -2.04
C VAL A 110 11.69 5.93 -0.91
N ILE A 111 12.40 4.83 -0.67
CA ILE A 111 13.48 4.76 0.32
C ILE A 111 14.79 4.57 -0.43
N PRO A 112 15.64 5.61 -0.52
CA PRO A 112 16.97 5.47 -1.13
C PRO A 112 17.81 4.46 -0.36
N LYS A 113 18.77 3.81 -1.04
CA LYS A 113 19.79 3.04 -0.33
C LYS A 113 20.63 3.96 0.55
N LYS A 114 21.12 3.42 1.66
CA LYS A 114 22.08 4.12 2.51
C LYS A 114 23.30 4.53 1.68
N GLY A 115 23.77 5.77 1.83
CA GLY A 115 24.84 6.36 1.03
C GLY A 115 24.40 6.97 -0.32
N ILE A 116 23.12 6.84 -0.69
CA ILE A 116 22.54 7.46 -1.89
C ILE A 116 21.69 8.67 -1.52
N ALA A 117 21.99 9.82 -2.12
CA ALA A 117 21.12 10.98 -2.09
C ALA A 117 20.14 10.92 -3.26
N PHE A 118 18.85 11.02 -2.95
CA PHE A 118 17.77 11.14 -3.92
C PHE A 118 17.32 12.60 -4.02
N THR A 119 17.23 13.12 -5.25
CA THR A 119 16.71 14.46 -5.54
C THR A 119 15.45 14.34 -6.39
N PRO A 120 14.25 14.34 -5.78
CA PRO A 120 12.98 14.31 -6.52
C PRO A 120 12.84 15.56 -7.39
N LYS A 121 12.44 15.39 -8.64
CA LYS A 121 12.24 16.49 -9.61
C LYS A 121 10.80 16.59 -10.08
N LYS A 122 10.16 15.45 -10.38
CA LYS A 122 8.83 15.44 -10.99
C LYS A 122 7.94 14.36 -10.39
N LEU A 123 6.66 14.69 -10.29
CA LEU A 123 5.58 13.75 -10.06
C LEU A 123 4.69 13.71 -11.29
N LYS A 124 4.39 12.52 -11.80
CA LYS A 124 3.35 12.31 -12.82
C LYS A 124 2.30 11.34 -12.32
N PHE A 125 1.06 11.54 -12.74
CA PHE A 125 -0.04 10.62 -12.47
C PHE A 125 -1.22 10.86 -13.41
N ASN A 126 -2.08 9.85 -13.50
CA ASN A 126 -3.40 9.94 -14.10
C ASN A 126 -4.48 9.97 -13.01
N ALA A 127 -5.57 10.69 -13.26
CA ALA A 127 -6.72 10.72 -12.35
C ALA A 127 -8.04 10.98 -13.08
N CYS A 128 -9.15 10.45 -12.55
CA CYS A 128 -10.50 10.71 -13.05
C CYS A 128 -11.57 10.67 -11.95
N LYS A 129 -12.66 11.41 -12.16
CA LYS A 129 -13.91 11.29 -11.39
C LYS A 129 -14.81 10.21 -11.99
N CYS A 130 -15.19 9.19 -11.22
CA CYS A 130 -16.03 8.11 -11.73
C CYS A 130 -17.52 8.41 -11.49
N GLY A 131 -18.23 8.93 -12.49
CA GLY A 131 -19.69 9.14 -12.43
C GLY A 131 -20.15 10.10 -11.32
N THR A 132 -19.31 11.08 -10.98
CA THR A 132 -19.53 12.04 -9.89
C THR A 132 -19.05 13.44 -10.30
N SER A 133 -19.64 14.47 -9.67
CA SER A 133 -19.17 15.85 -9.78
C SER A 133 -18.15 16.21 -8.69
N GLY A 134 -18.17 15.51 -7.55
CA GLY A 134 -17.23 15.68 -6.45
C GLY A 134 -16.06 14.69 -6.52
N GLY A 135 -14.94 15.04 -5.89
CA GLY A 135 -13.68 14.30 -5.92
C GLY A 135 -12.54 15.23 -6.32
N THR A 136 -11.70 15.58 -5.35
CA THR A 136 -10.59 16.51 -5.51
C THR A 136 -9.35 15.94 -4.83
N LEU A 137 -8.16 16.25 -5.36
CA LEU A 137 -6.88 15.84 -4.80
C LEU A 137 -6.09 17.03 -4.25
N ASN A 138 -5.60 16.89 -3.02
CA ASN A 138 -4.44 17.65 -2.55
C ASN A 138 -3.24 16.71 -2.49
N ILE A 139 -2.09 17.16 -2.97
CA ILE A 139 -0.88 16.36 -3.04
C ILE A 139 0.23 17.04 -2.25
N TYR A 140 0.86 16.27 -1.38
CA TYR A 140 2.01 16.72 -0.61
C TYR A 140 3.17 15.75 -0.79
N ALA A 141 4.37 16.28 -0.87
CA ALA A 141 5.59 15.49 -0.78
C ALA A 141 6.28 15.76 0.55
N VAL A 142 6.72 14.70 1.22
CA VAL A 142 7.30 14.75 2.55
C VAL A 142 8.65 14.03 2.55
N THR A 143 9.64 14.61 3.20
CA THR A 143 10.90 13.93 3.53
C THR A 143 11.40 14.47 4.86
N GLY A 144 11.60 13.58 5.84
CA GLY A 144 11.82 13.97 7.23
C GLY A 144 10.75 14.95 7.73
N ASP A 145 11.21 16.05 8.32
CA ASP A 145 10.34 17.12 8.81
C ASP A 145 9.85 18.08 7.71
N LYS A 146 10.38 17.94 6.47
CA LYS A 146 10.05 18.83 5.37
C LYS A 146 8.81 18.35 4.63
N ARG A 147 7.83 19.24 4.51
CA ARG A 147 6.59 19.02 3.74
C ARG A 147 6.41 20.10 2.69
N VAL A 148 6.14 19.70 1.46
CA VAL A 148 5.91 20.57 0.29
C VAL A 148 4.51 20.31 -0.25
N GLU A 149 3.73 21.38 -0.47
CA GLU A 149 2.48 21.30 -1.24
C GLU A 149 2.81 21.20 -2.73
N VAL A 150 2.45 20.07 -3.34
CA VAL A 150 2.76 19.75 -4.75
C VAL A 150 1.59 20.17 -5.63
N ALA A 151 0.37 19.85 -5.19
CA ALA A 151 -0.85 20.22 -5.88
C ALA A 151 -1.95 20.55 -4.88
N LYS A 152 -2.72 21.60 -5.17
CA LYS A 152 -3.86 22.01 -4.36
C LYS A 152 -5.11 22.02 -5.20
N ALA A 153 -6.17 21.43 -4.65
CA ALA A 153 -7.49 21.36 -5.26
C ALA A 153 -7.48 20.87 -6.71
N PHE A 154 -6.65 19.87 -7.01
CA PHE A 154 -6.63 19.27 -8.35
C PHE A 154 -7.95 18.56 -8.62
N ASP A 155 -8.65 19.02 -9.65
CA ASP A 155 -9.99 18.55 -10.04
C ASP A 155 -9.91 17.76 -11.37
N PRO A 156 -9.83 16.42 -11.32
CA PRO A 156 -9.69 15.62 -12.53
C PRO A 156 -10.97 15.61 -13.37
N VAL A 157 -10.84 15.30 -14.66
CA VAL A 157 -12.00 15.19 -15.56
C VAL A 157 -12.90 13.99 -15.19
N ARG A 158 -14.15 14.03 -15.67
CA ARG A 158 -15.19 13.00 -15.44
C ARG A 158 -15.55 12.27 -16.74
N ASN A 159 -16.45 11.29 -16.66
CA ASN A 159 -17.12 10.60 -17.78
C ASN A 159 -16.25 9.60 -18.57
N ASN A 160 -15.56 8.69 -17.88
CA ASN A 160 -14.64 7.73 -18.51
C ASN A 160 -13.52 8.41 -19.33
N ASP A 161 -13.22 9.66 -19.04
CA ASP A 161 -12.03 10.38 -19.47
C ASP A 161 -11.06 10.48 -18.28
N PHE A 162 -9.80 10.89 -18.50
CA PHE A 162 -8.83 11.08 -17.44
C PHE A 162 -7.91 12.28 -17.69
N SER A 163 -7.44 12.87 -16.59
CA SER A 163 -6.42 13.91 -16.59
C SER A 163 -5.07 13.24 -16.39
N ALA A 164 -4.09 13.56 -17.24
CA ALA A 164 -2.67 13.32 -16.97
C ALA A 164 -2.06 14.61 -16.41
N ALA A 165 -1.39 14.53 -15.26
CA ALA A 165 -0.80 15.67 -14.60
C ALA A 165 0.70 15.47 -14.36
N GLU A 166 1.46 16.56 -14.44
CA GLU A 166 2.88 16.63 -14.10
C GLU A 166 3.10 17.81 -13.15
N TYR A 167 3.82 17.58 -12.05
CA TYR A 167 4.16 18.57 -11.04
C TYR A 167 5.64 18.54 -10.71
N ASP A 168 6.19 19.70 -10.35
CA ASP A 168 7.57 19.84 -9.86
C ASP A 168 7.67 19.37 -8.39
N LEU A 169 8.74 18.64 -8.09
CA LEU A 169 9.10 18.20 -6.74
C LEU A 169 10.45 18.80 -6.28
N SER A 170 11.08 19.64 -7.09
CA SER A 170 12.44 20.17 -6.85
C SER A 170 12.54 20.94 -5.53
N ALA A 171 11.42 21.48 -5.05
CA ALA A 171 11.33 22.15 -3.75
C ALA A 171 11.64 21.23 -2.56
N LEU A 172 11.57 19.89 -2.69
CA LEU A 172 12.04 18.96 -1.66
C LEU A 172 13.56 19.00 -1.49
N GLY A 173 14.31 19.17 -2.58
CA GLY A 173 15.77 19.10 -2.59
C GLY A 173 16.31 17.67 -2.44
N ALA A 174 17.64 17.56 -2.38
CA ALA A 174 18.31 16.28 -2.16
C ALA A 174 18.08 15.78 -0.73
N THR A 175 17.83 14.48 -0.58
CA THR A 175 17.59 13.81 0.71
C THR A 175 18.11 12.38 0.68
N THR A 176 18.57 11.89 1.83
CA THR A 176 18.86 10.45 2.05
C THR A 176 17.74 9.76 2.81
N GLU A 177 16.74 10.51 3.24
CA GLU A 177 15.60 10.00 3.99
C GLU A 177 14.52 9.47 3.06
N ARG A 178 13.54 8.77 3.64
CA ARG A 178 12.33 8.39 2.93
C ARG A 178 11.66 9.62 2.30
N VAL A 179 11.20 9.46 1.07
CA VAL A 179 10.34 10.42 0.38
C VAL A 179 8.94 9.82 0.27
N GLU A 180 7.92 10.55 0.72
CA GLU A 180 6.52 10.12 0.71
C GLU A 180 5.66 11.09 -0.09
N ILE A 181 4.90 10.59 -1.06
CA ILE A 181 3.96 11.38 -1.86
C ILE A 181 2.54 11.03 -1.43
N TYR A 182 1.91 11.93 -0.69
CA TYR A 182 0.55 11.80 -0.20
C TYR A 182 -0.45 12.37 -1.20
N PHE A 183 -1.42 11.56 -1.61
CA PHE A 183 -2.60 11.98 -2.37
C PHE A 183 -3.82 11.96 -1.44
N TYR A 184 -4.18 13.12 -0.89
CA TYR A 184 -5.37 13.30 -0.08
C TYR A 184 -6.60 13.50 -0.96
N ILE A 185 -7.62 12.66 -0.76
CA ILE A 185 -8.90 12.74 -1.47
C ILE A 185 -9.91 13.47 -0.61
N TYR A 186 -10.65 14.40 -1.20
CA TYR A 186 -11.74 15.09 -0.50
C TYR A 186 -12.84 15.57 -1.45
N ASN A 187 -13.86 16.23 -0.89
CA ASN A 187 -15.09 16.60 -1.60
C ASN A 187 -15.76 15.39 -2.25
N LEU A 188 -15.71 14.23 -1.59
CA LEU A 188 -16.14 12.96 -2.14
C LEU A 188 -17.13 12.26 -1.19
N ALA A 189 -18.35 12.02 -1.67
CA ALA A 189 -19.35 11.28 -0.91
C ALA A 189 -19.00 9.79 -0.81
N ALA A 190 -19.46 9.11 0.25
CA ALA A 190 -19.18 7.70 0.53
C ALA A 190 -19.49 6.74 -0.65
N ASN A 191 -20.56 7.02 -1.39
CA ASN A 191 -20.99 6.20 -2.53
C ASN A 191 -20.38 6.62 -3.88
N LYS A 192 -19.41 7.54 -3.88
CA LYS A 192 -18.75 8.06 -5.07
C LYS A 192 -17.26 7.71 -5.08
N GLN A 193 -16.65 7.81 -6.25
CA GLN A 193 -15.29 7.34 -6.50
C GLN A 193 -14.47 8.36 -7.27
N LEU A 194 -13.20 8.41 -6.92
CA LEU A 194 -12.14 8.97 -7.74
C LEU A 194 -11.19 7.81 -8.07
N ALA A 195 -10.58 7.81 -9.24
CA ALA A 195 -9.58 6.81 -9.59
C ALA A 195 -8.26 7.48 -9.97
N ILE A 196 -7.14 6.85 -9.65
CA ILE A 196 -5.79 7.29 -10.03
C ILE A 196 -5.00 6.13 -10.64
N SER A 197 -3.96 6.41 -11.42
CA SER A 197 -2.96 5.43 -11.87
C SER A 197 -1.67 6.10 -12.34
N ALA A 198 -0.72 5.27 -12.81
CA ALA A 198 0.51 5.69 -13.45
C ALA A 198 1.31 6.70 -12.60
N ILE A 199 1.42 6.39 -11.30
CA ILE A 199 2.16 7.24 -10.37
C ILE A 199 3.64 7.07 -10.67
N GLU A 200 4.30 8.13 -11.08
CA GLU A 200 5.71 8.12 -11.44
C GLU A 200 6.42 9.28 -10.75
N VAL A 201 7.41 8.95 -9.92
CA VAL A 201 8.34 9.92 -9.36
C VAL A 201 9.63 9.86 -10.16
N ILE A 202 10.07 11.00 -10.68
CA ILE A 202 11.32 11.13 -11.43
C ILE A 202 12.28 11.99 -10.64
N GLY A 203 13.53 11.57 -10.53
CA GLY A 203 14.57 12.33 -9.85
C GLY A 203 15.96 11.75 -10.06
N ASP A 204 16.96 12.41 -9.46
CA ASP A 204 18.35 11.97 -9.55
C ASP A 204 18.73 11.13 -8.34
N PHE A 205 19.45 10.04 -8.56
CA PHE A 205 20.13 9.28 -7.51
C PHE A 205 21.63 9.43 -7.67
N VAL A 206 22.28 9.99 -6.65
CA VAL A 206 23.72 10.26 -6.67
C VAL A 206 24.35 9.79 -5.36
N GLY A 207 25.43 9.04 -5.45
CA GLY A 207 26.22 8.61 -4.30
C GLY A 207 26.79 7.21 -4.45
N THR A 208 27.41 6.72 -3.39
CA THR A 208 27.98 5.37 -3.34
C THR A 208 27.20 4.54 -2.33
N PRO A 209 26.55 3.43 -2.73
CA PRO A 209 25.80 2.61 -1.80
C PRO A 209 26.69 2.11 -0.65
N GLU A 210 26.22 2.28 0.58
CA GLU A 210 26.86 1.68 1.75
C GLU A 210 26.42 0.23 1.89
N ASN A 211 27.38 -0.67 2.14
CA ASN A 211 27.06 -2.05 2.42
C ASN A 211 26.57 -2.20 3.87
N VAL A 212 25.26 -2.36 4.02
CA VAL A 212 24.61 -2.65 5.30
C VAL A 212 24.17 -4.12 5.35
N PRO A 213 24.14 -4.74 6.55
CA PRO A 213 23.54 -6.06 6.72
C PRO A 213 22.11 -6.07 6.17
N ALA A 214 21.69 -7.21 5.62
CA ALA A 214 20.33 -7.41 5.16
C ALA A 214 19.66 -8.51 6.00
N TYR A 215 18.38 -8.31 6.33
CA TYR A 215 17.59 -9.18 7.18
C TYR A 215 16.31 -9.61 6.49
N THR A 216 15.85 -10.82 6.82
CA THR A 216 14.60 -11.38 6.31
C THR A 216 13.44 -11.16 7.28
N ILE A 217 12.24 -11.05 6.72
CA ILE A 217 10.98 -11.00 7.48
C ILE A 217 10.05 -12.10 7.00
N SER A 218 9.46 -12.84 7.94
CA SER A 218 8.34 -13.73 7.67
C SER A 218 7.18 -13.30 8.57
N ALA A 219 6.01 -13.04 7.98
CA ALA A 219 4.82 -12.70 8.73
C ALA A 219 3.66 -13.60 8.28
N GLN A 220 2.98 -14.26 9.23
CA GLN A 220 1.97 -15.26 8.93
C GLN A 220 0.73 -15.17 9.82
N CYS A 221 -0.38 -15.70 9.33
CA CYS A 221 -1.61 -15.85 10.09
C CYS A 221 -1.51 -17.09 10.98
N GLY A 222 -1.56 -16.93 12.31
CA GLY A 222 -1.42 -18.02 13.27
C GLY A 222 -2.66 -18.90 13.44
N MET A 223 -3.76 -18.57 12.77
CA MET A 223 -5.00 -19.35 12.81
C MET A 223 -5.62 -19.43 11.42
N GLU A 224 -5.74 -20.65 10.90
CA GLU A 224 -6.31 -20.89 9.57
C GLU A 224 -7.72 -20.30 9.48
N GLY A 225 -7.98 -19.55 8.41
CA GLY A 225 -9.26 -18.89 8.17
C GLY A 225 -9.52 -17.65 9.02
N ALA A 226 -8.65 -17.29 9.97
CA ALA A 226 -8.86 -16.12 10.83
C ALA A 226 -8.62 -14.77 10.12
N GLY A 227 -7.85 -14.77 9.03
CA GLY A 227 -7.50 -13.56 8.32
C GLY A 227 -6.32 -13.73 7.37
N SER A 228 -5.79 -12.61 6.92
CA SER A 228 -4.56 -12.51 6.12
C SER A 228 -3.56 -11.56 6.77
N VAL A 229 -2.29 -11.66 6.36
CA VAL A 229 -1.21 -10.80 6.82
C VAL A 229 -0.52 -10.19 5.61
N SER A 230 -0.18 -8.91 5.70
CA SER A 230 0.61 -8.19 4.70
C SER A 230 1.79 -7.46 5.35
N VAL A 231 2.90 -7.36 4.61
CA VAL A 231 4.11 -6.63 5.00
C VAL A 231 4.33 -5.50 4.00
N ASN A 232 4.60 -4.29 4.50
CA ASN A 232 4.89 -3.12 3.69
C ASN A 232 6.14 -2.36 4.19
N PRO A 233 7.12 -2.02 3.35
CA PRO A 233 7.29 -2.46 1.96
C PRO A 233 7.28 -3.98 1.80
N SER A 234 6.85 -4.48 0.64
CA SER A 234 6.86 -5.92 0.37
C SER A 234 8.23 -6.35 -0.17
N GLY A 235 8.64 -7.57 0.18
CA GLY A 235 9.97 -8.08 -0.11
C GLY A 235 10.33 -9.23 0.82
N SER A 236 11.41 -9.93 0.52
CA SER A 236 11.92 -11.05 1.34
C SER A 236 13.17 -10.69 2.15
N SER A 237 13.86 -9.62 1.79
CA SER A 237 15.10 -9.17 2.39
C SER A 237 15.15 -7.64 2.38
N PHE A 238 15.55 -7.05 3.50
CA PHE A 238 15.60 -5.61 3.69
C PHE A 238 16.92 -5.20 4.32
N ASP A 239 17.41 -4.03 3.96
CA ASP A 239 18.58 -3.43 4.58
C ASP A 239 18.30 -3.15 6.07
N GLU A 240 19.31 -3.35 6.92
CA GLU A 240 19.25 -2.98 8.34
C GLU A 240 18.78 -1.54 8.51
N GLY A 241 17.81 -1.35 9.39
CA GLY A 241 17.20 -0.05 9.65
C GLY A 241 16.00 0.28 8.78
N THR A 242 15.61 -0.61 7.87
CA THR A 242 14.37 -0.42 7.11
C THR A 242 13.16 -0.49 8.02
N VAL A 243 12.32 0.54 7.97
CA VAL A 243 11.04 0.58 8.70
C VAL A 243 9.99 -0.23 7.93
N LEU A 244 9.54 -1.33 8.54
CA LEU A 244 8.51 -2.23 8.04
C LEU A 244 7.21 -2.05 8.83
N THR A 245 6.09 -2.21 8.15
CA THR A 245 4.75 -2.26 8.75
C THR A 245 4.09 -3.58 8.41
N VAL A 246 3.69 -4.33 9.43
CA VAL A 246 2.90 -5.56 9.27
C VAL A 246 1.44 -5.26 9.65
N THR A 247 0.52 -5.74 8.81
CA THR A 247 -0.92 -5.55 9.01
C THR A 247 -1.63 -6.90 8.97
N ALA A 248 -2.48 -7.14 9.96
CA ALA A 248 -3.37 -8.29 10.03
C ALA A 248 -4.77 -7.86 9.60
N THR A 249 -5.33 -8.48 8.55
CA THR A 249 -6.72 -8.28 8.15
C THR A 249 -7.55 -9.43 8.69
N GLU A 250 -8.43 -9.15 9.66
CA GLU A 250 -9.29 -10.16 10.27
C GLU A 250 -10.50 -10.52 9.39
N ASN A 251 -10.82 -11.80 9.35
CA ASN A 251 -12.07 -12.30 8.77
C ASN A 251 -13.21 -12.19 9.80
N PHE A 252 -14.45 -12.19 9.30
CA PHE A 252 -15.63 -12.18 10.16
C PHE A 252 -15.62 -13.32 11.19
N GLY A 253 -15.96 -13.00 12.44
CA GLY A 253 -15.94 -13.96 13.55
C GLY A 253 -14.59 -14.14 14.23
N TYR A 254 -13.56 -13.39 13.81
CA TYR A 254 -12.25 -13.36 14.45
C TYR A 254 -11.93 -11.97 14.97
N HIS A 255 -10.99 -11.91 15.91
CA HIS A 255 -10.38 -10.68 16.38
C HIS A 255 -8.89 -10.83 16.42
N PHE A 256 -8.15 -9.91 15.79
CA PHE A 256 -6.71 -9.81 16.02
C PHE A 256 -6.43 -9.61 17.52
N SER A 257 -5.45 -10.33 18.06
CA SER A 257 -5.07 -10.29 19.48
C SER A 257 -3.69 -9.70 19.69
N ALA A 258 -2.67 -10.21 19.00
CA ALA A 258 -1.29 -9.76 19.10
C ALA A 258 -0.39 -10.30 17.97
N TRP A 259 0.73 -9.62 17.74
CA TRP A 259 1.90 -10.14 17.05
C TRP A 259 2.80 -10.85 18.05
N VAL A 260 3.18 -12.08 17.75
CA VAL A 260 4.12 -12.89 18.54
C VAL A 260 5.33 -13.25 17.68
N ASP A 261 6.50 -13.26 18.29
CA ASP A 261 7.73 -13.73 17.67
C ASP A 261 7.79 -15.27 17.63
N ASP A 262 8.88 -15.78 17.07
CA ASP A 262 9.22 -17.20 16.96
C ASP A 262 9.53 -17.88 18.31
N GLU A 263 9.84 -17.11 19.35
CA GLU A 263 9.98 -17.59 20.74
C GLU A 263 8.63 -17.65 21.47
N GLY A 264 7.56 -17.11 20.87
CA GLY A 264 6.22 -17.02 21.44
C GLY A 264 6.00 -15.81 22.34
N ASN A 265 6.92 -14.85 22.36
CA ASN A 265 6.77 -13.60 23.10
C ASN A 265 5.89 -12.63 22.33
N THR A 266 4.98 -11.94 23.03
CA THR A 266 4.16 -10.89 22.42
C THR A 266 5.02 -9.65 22.18
N VAL A 267 5.24 -9.31 20.92
CA VAL A 267 6.03 -8.12 20.53
C VAL A 267 5.17 -6.88 20.36
N SER A 268 3.89 -7.04 20.00
CA SER A 268 2.95 -5.92 19.86
C SER A 268 1.49 -6.37 19.92
N VAL A 269 0.63 -5.55 20.50
CA VAL A 269 -0.84 -5.70 20.46
C VAL A 269 -1.50 -4.73 19.47
N GLU A 270 -0.71 -3.84 18.86
CA GLU A 270 -1.18 -2.87 17.89
C GLU A 270 -1.26 -3.51 16.50
N ASN A 271 -2.28 -3.11 15.74
CA ASN A 271 -2.46 -3.51 14.35
C ASN A 271 -2.98 -2.31 13.54
N PRO A 272 -2.22 -1.78 12.59
CA PRO A 272 -0.90 -2.24 12.12
C PRO A 272 0.24 -2.13 13.16
N TYR A 273 1.30 -2.93 12.99
CA TYR A 273 2.53 -2.84 13.79
C TYR A 273 3.71 -2.39 12.91
N THR A 274 4.32 -1.27 13.28
CA THR A 274 5.46 -0.67 12.58
C THR A 274 6.72 -0.77 13.42
N PHE A 275 7.82 -1.25 12.84
CA PHE A 275 9.11 -1.41 13.51
C PHE A 275 10.28 -1.33 12.53
N GLU A 276 11.47 -1.13 13.07
CA GLU A 276 12.73 -1.11 12.33
C GLU A 276 13.36 -2.52 12.31
N ILE A 277 13.73 -3.03 11.14
CA ILE A 277 14.34 -4.36 11.03
C ILE A 277 15.84 -4.31 11.35
N VAL A 278 16.23 -4.95 12.45
CA VAL A 278 17.63 -5.03 12.93
C VAL A 278 18.15 -6.48 13.06
N ALA A 279 17.28 -7.46 12.78
CA ALA A 279 17.60 -8.87 12.77
C ALA A 279 16.57 -9.62 11.91
N ASN A 280 16.89 -10.88 11.54
CA ASN A 280 15.90 -11.75 10.93
C ASN A 280 14.70 -11.88 11.87
N THR A 281 13.52 -11.62 11.36
CA THR A 281 12.31 -11.48 12.16
C THR A 281 11.24 -12.45 11.66
N SER A 282 10.61 -13.18 12.56
CA SER A 282 9.45 -14.02 12.28
C SER A 282 8.27 -13.59 13.15
N LEU A 283 7.15 -13.25 12.54
CA LEU A 283 5.96 -12.76 13.23
C LEU A 283 4.74 -13.63 12.92
N THR A 284 3.99 -13.96 13.96
CA THR A 284 2.70 -14.65 13.84
C THR A 284 1.59 -13.75 14.38
N ALA A 285 0.59 -13.46 13.55
CA ALA A 285 -0.63 -12.80 13.98
C ALA A 285 -1.52 -13.80 14.72
N THR A 286 -1.83 -13.52 15.98
CA THR A 286 -2.74 -14.33 16.80
C THR A 286 -4.16 -13.75 16.78
N TYR A 287 -5.15 -14.64 16.88
CA TYR A 287 -6.55 -14.28 16.80
C TYR A 287 -7.37 -14.97 17.88
N THR A 288 -8.42 -14.28 18.35
CA THR A 288 -9.44 -14.83 19.23
C THR A 288 -10.75 -14.98 18.44
N ARG A 289 -11.41 -16.13 18.55
CA ARG A 289 -12.74 -16.33 17.94
C ARG A 289 -13.78 -15.51 18.70
N LYS A 290 -14.58 -14.72 17.97
CA LYS A 290 -15.78 -14.08 18.51
C LYS A 290 -16.97 -15.01 18.31
N ASN A 291 -17.81 -15.12 19.35
CA ASN A 291 -19.11 -15.78 19.20
C ASN A 291 -19.97 -14.93 18.25
N VAL A 292 -20.32 -15.51 17.11
CA VAL A 292 -21.19 -14.90 16.11
C VAL A 292 -22.57 -15.55 16.20
N TYR A 293 -23.59 -14.72 16.40
CA TYR A 293 -24.99 -15.16 16.45
C TYR A 293 -25.65 -14.82 15.12
N ALA A 294 -26.23 -15.83 14.46
CA ALA A 294 -27.00 -15.59 13.25
C ALA A 294 -28.35 -14.95 13.63
N LEU A 295 -28.58 -13.72 13.16
CA LEU A 295 -29.89 -13.11 13.25
C LEU A 295 -30.70 -13.51 12.01
N ASN A 296 -31.65 -14.43 12.19
CA ASN A 296 -32.61 -14.73 11.14
C ASN A 296 -33.87 -13.87 11.32
N LEU A 297 -34.31 -13.23 10.24
CA LEU A 297 -35.51 -12.39 10.22
C LEU A 297 -36.51 -13.00 9.25
N ASP A 298 -37.54 -13.64 9.77
CA ASP A 298 -38.63 -14.18 8.96
C ASP A 298 -39.80 -13.19 8.89
N VAL A 299 -40.24 -12.93 7.66
CA VAL A 299 -41.40 -12.08 7.38
C VAL A 299 -42.63 -12.96 7.25
N VAL A 300 -43.46 -13.00 8.30
CA VAL A 300 -44.72 -13.73 8.25
C VAL A 300 -45.83 -12.77 7.79
N GLY A 301 -46.19 -12.84 6.50
CA GLY A 301 -47.31 -12.08 5.90
C GLY A 301 -46.88 -11.08 4.82
N GLY A 302 -47.51 -11.15 3.65
CA GLY A 302 -47.15 -10.39 2.44
C GLY A 302 -47.57 -8.92 2.41
N GLY A 303 -47.05 -8.11 3.35
CA GLY A 303 -47.09 -6.65 3.26
C GLY A 303 -45.80 -6.09 2.63
N PRO A 304 -45.84 -4.97 1.87
CA PRO A 304 -44.72 -4.54 1.04
C PRO A 304 -43.58 -3.83 1.78
N THR A 305 -43.60 -3.68 3.12
CA THR A 305 -42.56 -2.92 3.84
C THR A 305 -42.38 -3.37 5.29
N ILE A 306 -41.14 -3.66 5.68
CA ILE A 306 -40.71 -3.83 7.08
C ILE A 306 -40.02 -2.53 7.50
N THR A 307 -40.52 -1.88 8.55
CA THR A 307 -39.89 -0.69 9.13
C THR A 307 -39.49 -1.00 10.57
N LEU A 308 -38.18 -1.02 10.85
CA LEU A 308 -37.66 -1.20 12.20
C LEU A 308 -37.48 0.17 12.88
N TRP A 309 -38.22 0.43 13.95
CA TRP A 309 -37.99 1.58 14.83
C TRP A 309 -37.09 1.16 15.99
N SER A 310 -35.94 1.82 16.16
CA SER A 310 -35.24 1.82 17.45
C SER A 310 -35.64 3.08 18.21
N SER A 311 -36.43 2.92 19.27
CA SER A 311 -36.61 3.95 20.29
C SER A 311 -35.91 3.49 21.57
N PHE A 312 -34.91 4.25 22.02
CA PHE A 312 -34.24 4.02 23.30
C PHE A 312 -34.90 4.88 24.39
N PRO A 313 -35.52 4.29 25.43
CA PRO A 313 -35.83 5.05 26.63
C PRO A 313 -34.54 5.37 27.38
N ARG A 314 -34.40 6.63 27.75
CA ARG A 314 -33.29 7.21 28.51
C ARG A 314 -33.29 6.70 29.96
N ALA A 315 -32.79 5.49 30.20
CA ALA A 315 -32.19 5.00 31.45
C ALA A 315 -32.12 3.45 31.48
N MET A 316 -30.93 2.86 31.26
CA MET A 316 -30.53 1.58 31.87
C MET A 316 -29.02 1.35 31.70
N SER A 317 -28.38 0.79 32.74
CA SER A 317 -26.93 0.66 32.90
C SER A 317 -26.32 -0.54 32.17
N TRP A 318 -25.08 -0.36 31.71
CA TRP A 318 -24.23 -1.32 31.01
C TRP A 318 -23.93 -2.59 31.84
N LYS A 319 -24.74 -3.63 31.69
CA LYS A 319 -24.36 -5.04 31.88
C LYS A 319 -25.45 -5.87 31.22
N GLU A 320 -25.10 -6.54 30.12
CA GLU A 320 -25.90 -7.57 29.43
C GLU A 320 -27.37 -7.22 29.24
N SER A 321 -27.69 -6.43 28.22
CA SER A 321 -29.08 -6.10 27.89
C SER A 321 -29.40 -6.44 26.44
N ILE A 322 -29.73 -7.72 26.19
CA ILE A 322 -30.67 -8.08 25.13
C ILE A 322 -31.98 -8.43 25.83
N ILE A 323 -32.76 -7.39 26.15
CA ILE A 323 -34.20 -7.55 26.38
C ILE A 323 -34.86 -6.51 25.50
N MET A 324 -35.37 -6.93 24.33
CA MET A 324 -36.28 -6.09 23.56
C MET A 324 -37.54 -6.86 23.23
N ARG A 325 -38.65 -6.21 23.59
CA ARG A 325 -39.98 -6.74 23.83
C ARG A 325 -40.70 -7.12 22.53
N LYS A 326 -41.64 -8.06 22.68
CA LYS A 326 -42.72 -8.39 21.75
C LYS A 326 -43.34 -7.08 21.19
N VAL A 327 -43.13 -6.81 19.91
CA VAL A 327 -43.83 -5.72 19.21
C VAL A 327 -45.25 -6.22 18.94
N GLN A 328 -46.22 -5.76 19.72
CA GLN A 328 -47.62 -5.99 19.42
C GLN A 328 -48.12 -4.79 18.61
N MET A 329 -48.13 -4.92 17.28
CA MET A 329 -48.94 -4.09 16.40
C MET A 329 -50.04 -4.98 15.81
N CYS A 330 -51.27 -4.46 15.76
CA CYS A 330 -52.47 -5.18 15.32
C CYS A 330 -52.20 -6.08 14.09
N ASN A 331 -52.42 -7.38 14.29
CA ASN A 331 -52.39 -8.47 13.30
C ASN A 331 -51.06 -8.90 12.66
N PHE A 332 -49.89 -8.54 13.20
CA PHE A 332 -48.62 -9.09 12.69
C PHE A 332 -47.74 -9.64 13.82
N ALA A 333 -47.25 -10.87 13.65
CA ALA A 333 -46.31 -11.51 14.57
C ALA A 333 -44.94 -11.61 13.90
N LEU A 334 -43.94 -10.94 14.45
CA LEU A 334 -42.54 -11.13 14.09
C LEU A 334 -41.95 -12.18 15.04
N SER A 335 -41.41 -13.27 14.51
CA SER A 335 -40.63 -14.24 15.29
C SER A 335 -39.16 -13.95 15.10
N ILE A 336 -38.43 -13.72 16.19
CA ILE A 336 -36.98 -13.57 16.19
C ILE A 336 -36.44 -14.76 16.96
N THR A 337 -35.63 -15.59 16.29
CA THR A 337 -34.93 -16.71 16.93
C THR A 337 -33.44 -16.44 16.90
N VAL A 338 -32.81 -16.44 18.07
CA VAL A 338 -31.35 -16.36 18.23
C VAL A 338 -30.86 -17.77 18.55
N PHE A 339 -29.87 -18.25 17.81
CA PHE A 339 -29.21 -19.54 18.03
C PHE A 339 -27.76 -19.32 18.45
#